data_AF-A0A3B3CSG8-F1
#
_entry.id   AF-A0A3B3CSG8-F1
#
_cell.length_a   1.000
_cell.length_b   1.000
_cell.length_c   1.000
_cell.angle_alpha   90.00
_cell.angle_beta   90.00
_cell.angle_gamma   90.00
#
_symmetry.space_group_name_H-M   'P 1'
#
loop_
_entity.id
_entity.type
_entity.pdbx_description
1 polymer ?
#
loop_
_entity_poly.entity_id
_entity_poly.type
_entity_poly.pdbx_seq_one_letter_code
_entity_poly.pdbx_strand_id
1 'polypeptide(L)'
;MVKDWQLELPTLLISVHGGLQNFDLQPKLKQVFGKGLIKAAVTTGAWIFTGGVNTGVIRHVGDALKDHSSKSRGKVCAIGIAPWGILENKEDLIGKDVTRPYQSMANPLSKLAVLNNSHSHFILTDNGTCGKYGSEVKLRRLLEKHISLQKINTRLGQGVPLVCLIVEGGPNVISIALESLRDEPPIPVVICDGSGRASDIISFAHKFSEDGGLVNDDVRDQLLVTIQKTFNYSKSQSQQILLMVMECMKKRELVSSSKEVQPPSPPSYVMSSIKPFAILKVKSDLFYFLEKFPIKSCRKCLTVS
;
A
#
# COMPACT_ATOMS: atom_id res chain seq x y z
N MET A 1 -6.36 -16.68 -13.61
CA MET A 1 -5.33 -16.58 -12.54
C MET A 1 -5.04 -17.95 -11.94
N VAL A 2 -5.93 -18.54 -11.14
CA VAL A 2 -5.66 -19.86 -10.50
C VAL A 2 -5.47 -20.99 -11.52
N LYS A 3 -6.34 -21.05 -12.55
CA LYS A 3 -6.28 -22.09 -13.58
C LYS A 3 -5.14 -21.85 -14.58
N ASP A 4 -5.17 -20.72 -15.28
CA ASP A 4 -4.29 -20.50 -16.45
C ASP A 4 -2.88 -20.03 -16.07
N TRP A 5 -2.72 -19.32 -14.94
CA TRP A 5 -1.41 -18.94 -14.42
C TRP A 5 -0.91 -19.89 -13.33
N GLN A 6 -1.71 -20.90 -12.99
CA GLN A 6 -1.38 -21.91 -11.97
C GLN A 6 -1.00 -21.30 -10.61
N LEU A 7 -1.61 -20.18 -10.25
CA LEU A 7 -1.37 -19.53 -8.96
C LEU A 7 -2.21 -20.18 -7.87
N GLU A 8 -1.59 -20.46 -6.72
CA GLU A 8 -2.32 -20.82 -5.50
C GLU A 8 -3.16 -19.64 -5.01
N LEU A 9 -4.38 -19.91 -4.52
CA LEU A 9 -5.26 -18.88 -3.97
C LEU A 9 -4.55 -18.20 -2.77
N PRO A 10 -4.49 -16.86 -2.72
CA PRO A 10 -3.78 -16.19 -1.65
C PRO A 10 -4.50 -16.36 -0.32
N THR A 11 -3.74 -16.47 0.76
CA THR A 11 -4.30 -16.44 2.13
C THR A 11 -4.54 -15.01 2.64
N LEU A 12 -3.99 -14.02 1.94
CA LEU A 12 -4.09 -12.59 2.20
C LEU A 12 -3.86 -11.83 0.89
N LEU A 13 -4.63 -10.76 0.67
CA LEU A 13 -4.38 -9.82 -0.42
C LEU A 13 -3.87 -8.49 0.14
N ILE A 14 -2.67 -8.08 -0.25
CA ILE A 14 -2.09 -6.77 0.10
C ILE A 14 -2.22 -5.86 -1.10
N SER A 15 -3.07 -4.85 -1.01
CA SER A 15 -3.26 -3.87 -2.06
C SER A 15 -2.46 -2.60 -1.76
N VAL A 16 -1.42 -2.34 -2.55
CA VAL A 16 -0.50 -1.21 -2.32
C VAL A 16 -0.94 0.00 -3.12
N HIS A 17 -1.10 1.13 -2.43
CA HIS A 17 -1.47 2.42 -2.98
C HIS A 17 -0.49 3.50 -2.50
N GLY A 18 -0.36 4.59 -3.25
CA GLY A 18 0.59 5.63 -2.89
C GLY A 18 0.86 6.64 -3.99
N GLY A 19 2.00 7.32 -3.89
CA GLY A 19 2.45 8.30 -4.88
C GLY A 19 2.56 7.73 -6.28
N LEU A 20 1.98 8.41 -7.27
CA LEU A 20 2.16 8.11 -8.69
C LEU A 20 3.46 8.69 -9.23
N GLN A 21 3.86 9.86 -8.73
CA GLN A 21 5.12 10.53 -9.07
C GLN A 21 6.27 9.98 -8.25
N ASN A 22 7.48 10.05 -8.79
CA ASN A 22 8.68 9.59 -8.10
C ASN A 22 8.96 10.45 -6.85
N PHE A 23 9.19 9.77 -5.73
CA PHE A 23 9.62 10.34 -4.47
C PHE A 23 10.66 9.42 -3.83
N ASP A 24 11.42 9.96 -2.88
CA ASP A 24 12.40 9.20 -2.11
C ASP A 24 11.90 8.98 -0.69
N LEU A 25 12.03 7.73 -0.23
CA LEU A 25 11.83 7.38 1.16
C LEU A 25 13.15 7.57 1.90
N GLN A 26 13.07 8.02 3.16
CA GLN A 26 14.24 7.99 4.04
C GLN A 26 14.82 6.56 4.08
N PRO A 27 16.15 6.36 4.05
CA PRO A 27 16.75 5.03 3.91
C PRO A 27 16.26 4.01 4.94
N LYS A 28 16.09 4.43 6.20
CA LYS A 28 15.54 3.59 7.27
C LYS A 28 14.09 3.17 6.97
N LEU A 29 13.25 4.11 6.52
CA LEU A 29 11.86 3.82 6.17
C LEU A 29 11.76 2.92 4.94
N LYS A 30 12.57 3.17 3.91
CA LYS A 30 12.67 2.31 2.71
C LYS A 30 12.99 0.86 3.10
N GLN A 31 13.98 0.67 3.99
CA GLN A 31 14.36 -0.65 4.47
C GLN A 31 13.23 -1.33 5.25
N VAL A 32 12.58 -0.62 6.18
CA VAL A 32 11.48 -1.15 7.00
C VAL A 32 10.29 -1.53 6.13
N PHE A 33 9.86 -0.63 5.24
CA PHE A 33 8.81 -0.87 4.27
C PHE A 33 9.10 -2.10 3.39
N GLY A 34 10.27 -2.13 2.74
CA GLY A 34 10.62 -3.20 1.81
C GLY A 34 10.73 -4.56 2.48
N LYS A 35 11.47 -4.66 3.59
CA LYS A 35 11.60 -5.92 4.35
C LYS A 35 10.25 -6.38 4.89
N GLY A 36 9.45 -5.44 5.39
CA GLY A 36 8.17 -5.74 5.99
C GLY A 36 7.13 -6.26 5.02
N LEU A 37 6.99 -5.59 3.86
CA LEU A 37 6.11 -6.02 2.78
C LEU A 37 6.45 -7.44 2.30
N ILE A 38 7.74 -7.69 2.03
CA ILE A 38 8.21 -9.01 1.57
C ILE A 38 8.00 -10.06 2.65
N LYS A 39 8.33 -9.77 3.91
CA LYS A 39 8.15 -10.71 5.01
C LYS A 39 6.68 -11.07 5.20
N ALA A 40 5.78 -10.08 5.16
CA ALA A 40 4.34 -10.31 5.26
C ALA A 40 3.86 -11.23 4.12
N ALA A 41 4.27 -10.95 2.88
CA ALA A 41 3.87 -11.74 1.73
C ALA A 41 4.37 -13.19 1.80
N VAL A 42 5.65 -13.40 2.11
CA VAL A 42 6.25 -14.74 2.22
C VAL A 42 5.67 -15.53 3.38
N THR A 43 5.50 -14.90 4.55
CA THR A 43 5.06 -15.60 5.78
C THR A 43 3.61 -16.05 5.68
N THR A 44 2.78 -15.29 4.98
CA THR A 44 1.35 -15.60 4.85
C THR A 44 1.04 -16.39 3.58
N GLY A 45 1.80 -16.20 2.50
CA GLY A 45 1.38 -16.62 1.16
C GLY A 45 0.47 -15.56 0.51
N ALA A 46 0.74 -14.27 0.77
CA ALA A 46 -0.06 -13.19 0.22
C ALA A 46 0.25 -12.91 -1.24
N TRP A 47 -0.77 -12.45 -1.97
CA TRP A 47 -0.56 -11.72 -3.21
C TRP A 47 -0.39 -10.23 -2.93
N ILE A 48 0.44 -9.57 -3.74
CA ILE A 48 0.63 -8.11 -3.71
C ILE A 48 0.05 -7.52 -4.98
N PHE A 49 -0.95 -6.64 -4.84
CA PHE A 49 -1.50 -5.85 -5.95
C PHE A 49 -0.89 -4.46 -5.97
N THR A 50 -0.49 -4.01 -7.16
CA THR A 50 0.07 -2.67 -7.39
C THR A 50 -0.44 -2.08 -8.71
N GLY A 51 -0.06 -0.84 -9.02
CA GLY A 51 -0.31 -0.21 -10.33
C GLY A 51 0.59 -0.74 -11.47
N GLY A 52 1.56 -1.62 -11.20
CA GLY A 52 2.42 -2.29 -12.19
C GLY A 52 3.45 -1.43 -12.94
N VAL A 53 3.24 -0.12 -13.06
CA VAL A 53 4.16 0.79 -13.75
C VAL A 53 5.32 1.24 -12.87
N ASN A 54 6.49 1.44 -13.46
CA ASN A 54 7.74 1.70 -12.74
C ASN A 54 7.90 3.16 -12.25
N THR A 55 6.87 3.69 -11.58
CA THR A 55 6.87 5.05 -11.04
C THR A 55 6.42 5.07 -9.58
N GLY A 56 6.75 6.16 -8.88
CA GLY A 56 6.30 6.44 -7.52
C GLY A 56 6.50 5.29 -6.54
N VAL A 57 5.43 4.92 -5.82
CA VAL A 57 5.49 3.86 -4.80
C VAL A 57 5.84 2.49 -5.40
N ILE A 58 5.45 2.22 -6.65
CA ILE A 58 5.70 0.93 -7.29
C ILE A 58 7.22 0.70 -7.47
N ARG A 59 8.04 1.74 -7.66
CA ARG A 59 9.51 1.59 -7.67
C ARG A 59 10.04 1.03 -6.36
N HIS A 60 9.55 1.54 -5.23
CA HIS A 60 9.96 1.07 -3.90
C HIS A 60 9.51 -0.38 -3.65
N VAL A 61 8.34 -0.76 -4.16
CA VAL A 61 7.88 -2.17 -4.14
C VAL A 61 8.78 -3.04 -5.02
N GLY A 62 9.11 -2.59 -6.24
CA GLY A 62 10.00 -3.30 -7.16
C GLY A 62 11.40 -3.52 -6.58
N ASP A 63 11.98 -2.49 -5.96
CA ASP A 63 13.26 -2.59 -5.26
C ASP A 63 13.21 -3.68 -4.17
N ALA A 64 12.13 -3.73 -3.38
CA ALA A 64 11.96 -4.75 -2.34
C ALA A 64 11.83 -6.17 -2.92
N LEU A 65 11.10 -6.33 -4.03
CA LEU A 65 10.94 -7.61 -4.74
C LEU A 65 12.29 -8.09 -5.32
N LYS A 66 13.05 -7.18 -5.94
CA LYS A 66 14.38 -7.46 -6.50
C LYS A 66 15.39 -7.86 -5.42
N ASP A 67 15.40 -7.14 -4.30
CA ASP A 67 16.26 -7.43 -3.16
C ASP A 67 15.95 -8.80 -2.52
N HIS A 68 14.69 -9.23 -2.55
CA HIS A 68 14.30 -10.56 -2.08
C HIS A 68 14.72 -11.66 -3.05
N SER A 69 14.43 -11.48 -4.34
CA SER A 69 14.75 -12.42 -5.43
C SER A 69 16.25 -12.75 -5.47
N SER A 70 17.11 -11.74 -5.29
CA SER A 70 18.56 -11.95 -5.26
C SER A 70 19.07 -12.75 -4.05
N LYS A 71 18.27 -12.86 -2.97
CA LYS A 71 18.68 -13.46 -1.68
C LYS A 71 17.95 -14.76 -1.34
N SER A 72 16.87 -15.10 -2.05
CA SER A 72 15.98 -16.22 -1.71
C SER A 72 15.43 -16.89 -2.96
N ARG A 73 15.12 -18.20 -2.86
CA ARG A 73 14.48 -18.97 -3.94
C ARG A 73 12.95 -18.82 -4.00
N GLY A 74 12.33 -18.19 -3.00
CA GLY A 74 10.89 -17.98 -2.95
C GLY A 74 10.44 -16.82 -3.85
N LYS A 75 9.47 -17.07 -4.73
CA LYS A 75 8.88 -16.01 -5.57
C LYS A 75 7.66 -15.42 -4.86
N VAL A 76 7.72 -14.13 -4.55
CA VAL A 76 6.54 -13.36 -4.10
C VAL A 76 5.62 -13.12 -5.29
N CYS A 77 4.33 -13.44 -5.14
CA CYS A 77 3.34 -13.17 -6.18
C CYS A 77 2.95 -11.68 -6.17
N ALA A 78 3.63 -10.89 -6.98
CA ALA A 78 3.31 -9.48 -7.22
C ALA A 78 2.65 -9.31 -8.58
N ILE A 79 1.43 -8.76 -8.60
CA ILE A 79 0.59 -8.59 -9.79
C ILE A 79 0.38 -7.09 -10.00
N GLY A 80 0.88 -6.58 -11.13
CA GLY A 80 0.70 -5.19 -11.55
C GLY A 80 -0.55 -5.02 -12.40
N ILE A 81 -1.48 -4.17 -11.98
CA ILE A 81 -2.69 -3.85 -12.76
C ILE A 81 -2.48 -2.46 -13.37
N ALA A 82 -2.16 -2.41 -14.66
CA ALA A 82 -1.73 -1.20 -15.34
C ALA A 82 -2.68 -0.79 -16.49
N PRO A 83 -2.83 0.51 -16.78
CA PRO A 83 -3.51 0.97 -17.99
C PRO A 83 -2.64 0.70 -19.24
N TRP A 84 -3.20 0.03 -20.25
CA TRP A 84 -2.56 -0.17 -21.55
C TRP A 84 -2.23 1.15 -22.24
N GLY A 85 -3.12 2.13 -22.10
CA GLY A 85 -3.02 3.45 -22.74
C GLY A 85 -1.77 4.25 -22.35
N ILE A 86 -1.16 3.97 -21.20
CA ILE A 86 0.01 4.69 -20.69
C ILE A 86 1.34 3.95 -20.90
N LEU A 87 1.32 2.75 -21.46
CA LEU A 87 2.52 1.95 -21.59
C LEU A 87 3.37 2.40 -22.77
N GLU A 88 4.64 2.61 -22.49
CA GLU A 88 5.68 2.80 -23.49
C GLU A 88 6.02 1.45 -24.16
N ASN A 89 6.29 1.46 -25.46
CA ASN A 89 6.59 0.27 -26.29
C ASN A 89 5.54 -0.86 -26.15
N LYS A 90 4.27 -0.50 -25.99
CA LYS A 90 3.18 -1.48 -25.83
C LYS A 90 2.97 -2.31 -27.09
N GLU A 91 3.37 -1.78 -28.24
CA GLU A 91 3.33 -2.45 -29.54
C GLU A 91 4.15 -3.75 -29.54
N ASP A 92 5.25 -3.80 -28.75
CA ASP A 92 6.07 -5.01 -28.59
C ASP A 92 5.29 -6.16 -27.95
N LEU A 93 4.28 -5.86 -27.14
CA LEU A 93 3.44 -6.84 -26.45
C LEU A 93 2.30 -7.36 -27.34
N ILE A 94 2.09 -6.80 -28.54
CA ILE A 94 1.00 -7.21 -29.42
C ILE A 94 1.35 -8.52 -30.12
N GLY A 95 0.46 -9.49 -29.95
CA GLY A 95 0.49 -10.76 -30.66
C GLY A 95 -0.48 -11.76 -30.05
N LYS A 96 -0.83 -12.79 -30.82
CA LYS A 96 -1.72 -13.86 -30.38
C LYS A 96 -0.89 -15.10 -30.09
N ASP A 97 -1.02 -15.66 -28.89
CA ASP A 97 -0.35 -16.90 -28.46
C ASP A 97 1.18 -16.87 -28.66
N VAL A 98 1.79 -15.70 -28.49
CA VAL A 98 3.24 -15.49 -28.64
C VAL A 98 3.87 -14.92 -27.37
N THR A 99 5.12 -15.30 -27.13
CA THR A 99 5.96 -14.65 -26.12
C THR A 99 6.76 -13.54 -26.79
N ARG A 100 6.68 -12.33 -26.24
CA ARG A 100 7.39 -11.15 -26.74
C ARG A 100 8.30 -10.58 -25.65
N PRO A 101 9.54 -10.22 -25.99
CA PRO A 101 10.35 -9.42 -25.08
C PRO A 101 9.72 -8.03 -24.96
N TYR A 102 9.67 -7.49 -23.74
CA TYR A 102 9.26 -6.12 -23.47
C TYR A 102 10.45 -5.33 -22.91
N GLN A 103 10.74 -4.20 -23.53
CA GLN A 103 11.85 -3.35 -23.09
C GLN A 103 11.37 -2.34 -22.06
N SER A 104 11.75 -2.55 -20.80
CA SER A 104 11.41 -1.65 -19.68
C SER A 104 12.34 -0.43 -19.57
N MET A 105 12.82 0.11 -20.69
CA MET A 105 13.64 1.32 -20.69
C MET A 105 12.75 2.54 -20.86
N ALA A 106 12.69 3.38 -19.82
CA ALA A 106 11.93 4.62 -19.87
C ALA A 106 12.63 5.61 -20.81
N ASN A 107 11.87 6.24 -21.70
CA ASN A 107 12.33 7.40 -22.45
C ASN A 107 12.18 8.67 -21.59
N PRO A 108 13.27 9.39 -21.26
CA PRO A 108 13.21 10.59 -20.42
C PRO A 108 12.32 11.72 -20.97
N LEU A 109 12.04 11.71 -22.27
CA LEU A 109 11.19 12.71 -22.95
C LEU A 109 9.71 12.29 -23.03
N SER A 110 9.41 11.03 -22.71
CA SER A 110 8.07 10.46 -22.80
C SER A 110 7.27 10.76 -21.53
N LYS A 111 5.96 10.99 -21.72
CA LYS A 111 4.99 11.08 -20.62
C LYS A 111 4.36 9.72 -20.29
N LEU A 112 4.72 8.68 -21.04
CA LEU A 112 4.30 7.31 -20.83
C LEU A 112 5.14 6.66 -19.72
N ALA A 113 4.73 5.47 -19.30
CA ALA A 113 5.40 4.71 -18.26
C ALA A 113 5.78 3.33 -18.77
N VAL A 114 6.85 2.76 -18.21
CA VAL A 114 7.22 1.37 -18.44
C VAL A 114 6.71 0.47 -17.33
N LEU A 115 6.50 -0.81 -17.63
CA LEU A 115 6.21 -1.82 -16.61
C LEU A 115 7.41 -2.02 -15.66
N ASN A 116 7.12 -2.29 -14.39
CA ASN A 116 8.15 -2.61 -13.39
C ASN A 116 8.58 -4.08 -13.50
N ASN A 117 9.78 -4.33 -14.02
CA ASN A 117 10.32 -5.66 -14.30
C ASN A 117 10.48 -6.61 -13.09
N SER A 118 10.24 -6.15 -11.87
CA SER A 118 10.31 -6.98 -10.66
C SER A 118 8.97 -7.61 -10.29
N HIS A 119 7.88 -7.25 -10.98
CA HIS A 119 6.58 -7.91 -10.82
C HIS A 119 6.56 -9.26 -11.53
N SER A 120 5.79 -10.19 -10.96
CA SER A 120 5.68 -11.55 -11.49
C SER A 120 4.65 -11.68 -12.61
N HIS A 121 3.59 -10.88 -12.56
CA HIS A 121 2.47 -10.93 -13.50
C HIS A 121 1.91 -9.53 -13.74
N PHE A 122 1.23 -9.36 -14.87
CA PHE A 122 0.54 -8.12 -15.22
C PHE A 122 -0.88 -8.36 -15.72
N ILE A 123 -1.77 -7.45 -15.36
CA ILE A 123 -3.09 -7.30 -15.98
C ILE A 123 -3.09 -5.93 -16.64
N LEU A 124 -3.20 -5.92 -17.98
CA LEU A 124 -3.20 -4.69 -18.77
C LEU A 124 -4.65 -4.34 -19.12
N THR A 125 -5.09 -3.16 -18.67
CA THR A 125 -6.47 -2.71 -18.82
C THR A 125 -6.58 -1.73 -19.96
N ASP A 126 -7.51 -1.97 -20.87
CA ASP A 126 -7.70 -1.11 -22.04
C ASP A 126 -9.11 -0.51 -22.05
N ASN A 127 -9.18 0.77 -22.39
CA ASN A 127 -10.41 1.53 -22.59
C ASN A 127 -10.36 2.35 -23.90
N GLY A 128 -9.40 2.06 -24.78
CA GLY A 128 -9.18 2.75 -26.05
C GLY A 128 -8.52 4.12 -25.94
N THR A 129 -8.17 4.59 -24.73
CA THR A 129 -7.53 5.90 -24.56
C THR A 129 -6.00 5.81 -24.61
N CYS A 130 -5.35 6.90 -25.04
CA CYS A 130 -3.90 7.03 -25.04
C CYS A 130 -3.45 8.06 -23.99
N GLY A 131 -2.41 7.72 -23.22
CA GLY A 131 -1.81 8.60 -22.22
C GLY A 131 -2.69 8.90 -21.00
N LYS A 132 -3.78 8.16 -20.79
CA LYS A 132 -4.71 8.38 -19.67
C LYS A 132 -4.67 7.22 -18.68
N TYR A 133 -4.59 7.57 -17.41
CA TYR A 133 -4.81 6.67 -16.28
C TYR A 133 -6.32 6.46 -16.05
N GLY A 134 -6.70 5.41 -15.34
CA GLY A 134 -8.05 5.23 -14.80
C GLY A 134 -8.80 3.99 -15.30
N SER A 135 -8.36 3.36 -16.40
CA SER A 135 -8.99 2.12 -16.90
C SER A 135 -8.87 0.96 -15.91
N GLU A 136 -7.85 1.00 -15.07
CA GLU A 136 -7.55 -0.01 -14.06
C GLU A 136 -8.39 0.13 -12.79
N VAL A 137 -8.92 1.32 -12.49
CA VAL A 137 -9.50 1.64 -11.17
C VAL A 137 -10.71 0.76 -10.86
N LYS A 138 -11.69 0.70 -11.77
CA LYS A 138 -12.89 -0.11 -11.57
C LYS A 138 -12.57 -1.60 -11.58
N LEU A 139 -11.69 -2.04 -12.49
CA LEU A 139 -11.31 -3.45 -12.58
C LEU A 139 -10.61 -3.92 -11.31
N ARG A 140 -9.64 -3.15 -10.82
CA ARG A 140 -8.88 -3.46 -9.60
C ARG A 140 -9.82 -3.65 -8.41
N ARG A 141 -10.76 -2.73 -8.19
CA ARG A 141 -11.75 -2.83 -7.09
C ARG A 141 -12.64 -4.05 -7.22
N LEU A 142 -13.15 -4.34 -8.41
CA LEU A 142 -13.98 -5.53 -8.66
C LEU A 142 -13.19 -6.83 -8.45
N LEU A 143 -11.93 -6.85 -8.88
CA LEU A 143 -11.05 -8.01 -8.74
C LEU A 143 -10.68 -8.26 -7.27
N GLU A 144 -10.28 -7.20 -6.54
CA GLU A 144 -10.00 -7.26 -5.10
C GLU A 144 -11.21 -7.78 -4.32
N LYS A 145 -12.41 -7.25 -4.59
CA LYS A 145 -13.66 -7.73 -3.99
C LYS A 145 -13.97 -9.17 -4.37
N HIS A 146 -13.74 -9.56 -5.62
CA HIS A 146 -13.98 -10.93 -6.05
C HIS A 146 -13.04 -11.91 -5.34
N ILE A 147 -11.76 -11.56 -5.20
CA ILE A 147 -10.77 -12.37 -4.49
C ILE A 147 -11.13 -12.47 -3.01
N SER A 148 -11.56 -11.37 -2.37
CA SER A 148 -11.92 -11.40 -0.94
C SER A 148 -13.11 -12.31 -0.61
N LEU A 149 -13.97 -12.58 -1.59
CA LEU A 149 -15.09 -13.51 -1.47
C LEU A 149 -14.72 -14.97 -1.74
N GLN A 150 -13.50 -15.26 -2.24
CA GLN A 150 -13.05 -16.63 -2.47
C GLN A 150 -12.77 -17.33 -1.15
N LYS A 151 -13.29 -18.56 -1.00
CA LYS A 151 -13.13 -19.34 0.22
C LYS A 151 -11.74 -19.99 0.26
N ILE A 152 -10.92 -19.60 1.24
CA ILE A 152 -9.61 -20.24 1.48
C ILE A 152 -9.78 -21.50 2.34
N ASN A 153 -10.71 -21.49 3.29
CA ASN A 153 -10.97 -22.62 4.16
C ASN A 153 -12.46 -22.99 4.14
N THR A 154 -12.76 -24.16 3.56
CA THR A 154 -14.13 -24.67 3.42
C THR A 154 -14.81 -24.97 4.76
N ARG A 155 -14.04 -25.19 5.84
CA ARG A 155 -14.58 -25.49 7.17
C ARG A 155 -14.98 -24.25 7.98
N LEU A 156 -14.35 -23.10 7.71
CA LEU A 156 -14.61 -21.85 8.43
C LEU A 156 -15.40 -20.82 7.60
N GLY A 157 -15.62 -21.08 6.30
CA GLY A 157 -16.34 -20.17 5.40
C GLY A 157 -15.66 -18.82 5.20
N GLN A 158 -14.36 -18.72 5.51
CA GLN A 158 -13.62 -17.47 5.53
C GLN A 158 -13.11 -17.12 4.13
N GLY A 159 -13.42 -15.89 3.71
CA GLY A 159 -12.91 -15.28 2.49
C GLY A 159 -11.45 -14.85 2.61
N VAL A 160 -10.83 -14.45 1.49
CA VAL A 160 -9.48 -13.88 1.50
C VAL A 160 -9.48 -12.52 2.21
N PRO A 161 -8.76 -12.33 3.33
CA PRO A 161 -8.61 -11.02 3.93
C PRO A 161 -7.88 -10.08 2.95
N LEU A 162 -8.37 -8.85 2.86
CA LEU A 162 -7.78 -7.79 2.05
C LEU A 162 -7.32 -6.66 2.97
N VAL A 163 -6.11 -6.14 2.74
CA VAL A 163 -5.56 -4.98 3.45
C VAL A 163 -5.08 -3.95 2.42
N CYS A 164 -5.43 -2.69 2.65
CA CYS A 164 -4.95 -1.55 1.89
C CYS A 164 -3.68 -0.99 2.56
N LEU A 165 -2.55 -0.95 1.86
CA LEU A 165 -1.28 -0.38 2.32
C LEU A 165 -1.01 0.92 1.58
N ILE A 166 -0.88 2.03 2.32
CA ILE A 166 -0.69 3.36 1.78
C ILE A 166 0.72 3.88 2.09
N VAL A 167 1.40 4.40 1.06
CA VAL A 167 2.74 5.02 1.16
C VAL A 167 2.80 6.31 0.36
N GLU A 168 3.18 7.41 1.01
CA GLU A 168 3.10 8.77 0.47
C GLU A 168 1.66 9.07 -0.01
N GLY A 169 1.45 9.45 -1.27
CA GLY A 169 0.16 9.71 -1.88
C GLY A 169 -0.22 11.18 -2.06
N GLY A 170 -0.92 11.42 -3.18
CA GLY A 170 -1.70 12.63 -3.40
C GLY A 170 -3.12 12.53 -2.82
N PRO A 171 -3.99 13.53 -3.09
CA PRO A 171 -5.37 13.57 -2.59
C PRO A 171 -6.21 12.35 -2.98
N ASN A 172 -5.98 11.78 -4.17
CA ASN A 172 -6.66 10.57 -4.62
C ASN A 172 -6.40 9.37 -3.69
N VAL A 173 -5.25 9.31 -3.03
CA VAL A 173 -4.93 8.24 -2.06
C VAL A 173 -5.78 8.37 -0.79
N ILE A 174 -6.16 9.58 -0.41
CA ILE A 174 -7.12 9.81 0.70
C ILE A 174 -8.51 9.30 0.31
N SER A 175 -8.94 9.53 -0.95
CA SER A 175 -10.19 8.95 -1.47
C SER A 175 -10.15 7.43 -1.43
N ILE A 176 -9.05 6.81 -1.85
CA ILE A 176 -8.86 5.34 -1.81
C ILE A 176 -8.95 4.82 -0.38
N ALA A 177 -8.32 5.49 0.59
CA ALA A 177 -8.42 5.13 2.01
C ALA A 177 -9.88 5.15 2.48
N LEU A 178 -10.58 6.25 2.18
CA LEU A 178 -11.98 6.42 2.56
C LEU A 178 -12.89 5.37 1.91
N GLU A 179 -12.71 5.10 0.61
CA GLU A 179 -13.46 4.09 -0.12
C GLU A 179 -13.21 2.68 0.42
N SER A 180 -11.96 2.36 0.78
CA SER A 180 -11.58 1.09 1.41
C SER A 180 -12.32 0.91 2.74
N LEU A 181 -12.35 1.95 3.57
CA LEU A 181 -13.05 1.93 4.85
C LEU A 181 -14.58 1.86 4.70
N ARG A 182 -15.13 2.37 3.60
CA ARG A 182 -16.57 2.34 3.28
C ARG A 182 -17.03 1.06 2.59
N ASP A 183 -16.12 0.20 2.14
CA ASP A 183 -16.50 -1.07 1.54
C ASP A 183 -17.25 -1.97 2.54
N GLU A 184 -17.99 -2.93 2.00
CA GLU A 184 -18.74 -3.92 2.76
C GLU A 184 -18.31 -5.34 2.36
N PRO A 185 -17.57 -6.06 3.24
CA PRO A 185 -17.06 -5.60 4.54
C PRO A 185 -15.95 -4.54 4.44
N PRO A 186 -15.76 -3.67 5.46
CA PRO A 186 -14.69 -2.66 5.45
C PRO A 186 -13.30 -3.26 5.28
N ILE A 187 -12.49 -2.63 4.44
CA ILE A 187 -11.09 -3.00 4.19
C ILE A 187 -10.19 -2.20 5.15
N PRO A 188 -9.40 -2.88 5.99
CA PRO A 188 -8.43 -2.20 6.84
C PRO A 188 -7.34 -1.47 6.07
N VAL A 189 -6.91 -0.33 6.61
CA VAL A 189 -5.93 0.56 5.99
C VAL A 189 -4.68 0.69 6.88
N VAL A 190 -3.53 0.30 6.35
CA VAL A 190 -2.22 0.46 6.98
C VAL A 190 -1.49 1.62 6.30
N ILE A 191 -1.09 2.62 7.09
CA ILE A 191 -0.41 3.82 6.65
C ILE A 191 1.08 3.74 6.98
N CYS A 192 1.94 3.95 5.98
CA CYS A 192 3.37 4.09 6.16
C CYS A 192 3.71 5.51 6.66
N ASP A 193 3.54 5.77 7.95
CA ASP A 193 3.85 7.06 8.57
C ASP A 193 5.31 7.48 8.36
N GLY A 194 5.51 8.75 7.97
CA GLY A 194 6.79 9.34 7.65
C GLY A 194 7.17 9.19 6.17
N SER A 195 6.28 8.61 5.36
CA SER A 195 6.47 8.51 3.90
C SER A 195 6.03 9.78 3.15
N GLY A 196 5.38 10.73 3.84
CA GLY A 196 5.04 12.03 3.29
C GLY A 196 3.57 12.21 2.91
N ARG A 197 3.21 13.47 2.66
CA ARG A 197 1.97 13.91 2.00
C ARG A 197 0.71 13.24 2.54
N ALA A 198 -0.08 12.52 1.73
CA ALA A 198 -1.35 11.93 2.18
C ALA A 198 -1.17 10.96 3.37
N SER A 199 -0.12 10.13 3.35
CA SER A 199 0.18 9.22 4.45
C SER A 199 0.40 9.95 5.77
N ASP A 200 1.16 11.05 5.75
CA ASP A 200 1.45 11.81 6.98
C ASP A 200 0.21 12.58 7.46
N ILE A 201 -0.62 13.09 6.55
CA ILE A 201 -1.91 13.73 6.89
C ILE A 201 -2.84 12.74 7.60
N ILE A 202 -3.02 11.53 7.05
CA ILE A 202 -3.87 10.50 7.67
C ILE A 202 -3.26 10.04 9.00
N SER A 203 -1.94 9.86 9.07
CA SER A 203 -1.25 9.45 10.30
C SER A 203 -1.38 10.50 11.41
N PHE A 204 -1.28 11.78 11.07
CA PHE A 204 -1.48 12.89 12.00
C PHE A 204 -2.92 12.90 12.51
N ALA A 205 -3.92 12.81 11.63
CA ALA A 205 -5.32 12.73 12.04
C ALA A 205 -5.60 11.50 12.93
N HIS A 206 -5.01 10.34 12.61
CA HIS A 206 -5.14 9.13 13.43
C HIS A 206 -4.54 9.32 14.83
N LYS A 207 -3.37 9.95 14.92
CA LYS A 207 -2.69 10.18 16.20
C LYS A 207 -3.45 11.12 17.13
N PHE A 208 -4.11 12.13 16.58
CA PHE A 208 -4.80 13.18 17.33
C PHE A 208 -6.33 13.05 17.32
N SER A 209 -6.86 11.91 16.86
CA SER A 209 -8.27 11.57 17.02
C SER A 209 -8.51 10.78 18.31
N GLU A 210 -9.61 11.09 18.95
CA GLU A 210 -10.15 10.35 20.09
C GLU A 210 -10.90 9.09 19.64
N ASP A 211 -11.33 8.27 20.60
CA ASP A 211 -12.21 7.13 20.34
C ASP A 211 -13.52 7.62 19.70
N GLY A 212 -13.94 6.97 18.61
CA GLY A 212 -15.04 7.44 17.77
C GLY A 212 -14.64 8.43 16.67
N GLY A 213 -13.35 8.79 16.56
CA GLY A 213 -12.81 9.54 15.42
C GLY A 213 -12.92 11.05 15.53
N LEU A 214 -13.26 11.57 16.71
CA LEU A 214 -13.39 13.00 16.97
C LEU A 214 -12.01 13.66 16.99
N VAL A 215 -11.91 14.85 16.40
CA VAL A 215 -10.70 15.67 16.34
C VAL A 215 -11.08 17.07 16.77
N ASN A 216 -10.35 17.64 17.72
CA ASN A 216 -10.62 18.99 18.22
C ASN A 216 -10.37 20.07 17.15
N ASP A 217 -10.90 21.28 17.38
CA ASP A 217 -10.86 22.36 16.39
C ASP A 217 -9.43 22.83 16.08
N ASP A 218 -8.53 22.86 17.07
CA ASP A 218 -7.12 23.24 16.86
C ASP A 218 -6.40 22.28 15.90
N VAL A 219 -6.57 20.97 16.12
CA VAL A 219 -5.98 19.94 15.26
C VAL A 219 -6.63 19.96 13.87
N ARG A 220 -7.94 20.22 13.80
CA ARG A 220 -8.67 20.35 12.54
C ARG A 220 -8.18 21.54 11.71
N ASP A 221 -7.93 22.69 12.34
CA ASP A 221 -7.35 23.86 11.69
C ASP A 221 -5.91 23.62 11.24
N GLN A 222 -5.10 22.95 12.08
CA GLN A 222 -3.75 22.54 11.70
C GLN A 222 -3.74 21.58 10.52
N LEU A 223 -4.66 20.60 10.49
CA LEU A 223 -4.84 19.69 9.36
C LEU A 223 -5.22 20.46 8.10
N LEU A 224 -6.14 21.42 8.18
CA LEU A 224 -6.54 22.24 7.03
C LEU A 224 -5.36 22.99 6.43
N VAL A 225 -4.57 23.65 7.27
CA VAL A 225 -3.34 24.37 6.85
C VAL A 225 -2.33 23.40 6.23
N THR A 226 -2.17 22.22 6.83
CA THR A 226 -1.25 21.18 6.35
C THR A 226 -1.68 20.67 4.97
N ILE A 227 -2.94 20.29 4.79
CA ILE A 227 -3.53 19.87 3.50
C ILE A 227 -3.31 20.94 2.43
N GLN A 228 -3.59 22.20 2.77
CA GLN A 228 -3.45 23.32 1.85
C GLN A 228 -2.01 23.46 1.35
N LYS A 229 -1.03 23.42 2.27
CA LYS A 229 0.40 23.51 1.94
C LYS A 229 0.89 22.28 1.17
N THR A 230 0.50 21.08 1.59
CA THR A 230 0.96 19.81 1.01
C THR A 230 0.50 19.62 -0.43
N PHE A 231 -0.74 20.00 -0.75
CA PHE A 231 -1.31 19.78 -2.09
C PHE A 231 -1.40 21.05 -2.94
N ASN A 232 -1.00 22.21 -2.40
CA ASN A 232 -1.13 23.52 -3.05
C ASN A 232 -2.59 23.78 -3.52
N TYR A 233 -3.54 23.50 -2.63
CA TYR A 233 -4.97 23.57 -2.90
C TYR A 233 -5.57 24.88 -2.40
N SER A 234 -6.72 25.27 -2.94
CA SER A 234 -7.51 26.37 -2.37
C SER A 234 -8.08 25.97 -1.01
N LYS A 235 -8.59 26.95 -0.25
CA LYS A 235 -9.29 26.68 1.02
C LYS A 235 -10.48 25.72 0.83
N SER A 236 -11.27 25.89 -0.23
CA SER A 236 -12.43 25.03 -0.51
C SER A 236 -12.03 23.60 -0.86
N GLN A 237 -11.02 23.42 -1.71
CA GLN A 237 -10.47 22.10 -2.02
C GLN A 237 -9.90 21.42 -0.76
N SER A 238 -9.17 22.18 0.06
CA SER A 238 -8.58 21.66 1.31
C SER A 238 -9.64 21.25 2.32
N GLN A 239 -10.76 21.97 2.40
CA GLN A 239 -11.92 21.59 3.21
C GLN A 239 -12.52 20.26 2.76
N GLN A 240 -12.63 20.00 1.45
CA GLN A 240 -13.12 18.72 0.95
C GLN A 240 -12.19 17.56 1.35
N ILE A 241 -10.87 17.75 1.23
CA ILE A 241 -9.90 16.74 1.67
C ILE A 241 -9.98 16.52 3.18
N LEU A 242 -10.09 17.59 3.97
CA LEU A 242 -10.24 17.50 5.42
C LEU A 242 -11.48 16.69 5.81
N LEU A 243 -12.61 16.92 5.14
CA LEU A 243 -13.83 16.12 5.36
C LEU A 243 -13.61 14.63 5.10
N MET A 244 -12.88 14.28 4.03
CA MET A 244 -12.54 12.87 3.77
C MET A 244 -11.63 12.28 4.85
N VAL A 245 -10.64 13.04 5.33
CA VAL A 245 -9.75 12.60 6.42
C VAL A 245 -10.55 12.37 7.70
N MET A 246 -11.43 13.30 8.09
CA MET A 246 -12.30 13.14 9.27
C MET A 246 -13.25 11.95 9.14
N GLU A 247 -13.76 11.71 7.93
CA GLU A 247 -14.61 10.56 7.66
C GLU A 247 -13.84 9.24 7.79
N CYS A 248 -12.57 9.18 7.38
CA CYS A 248 -11.72 8.02 7.66
C CYS A 248 -11.58 7.76 9.17
N MET A 249 -11.47 8.83 9.97
CA MET A 249 -11.30 8.70 11.43
C MET A 249 -12.53 8.15 12.13
N LYS A 250 -13.73 8.22 11.54
CA LYS A 250 -14.92 7.55 12.10
C LYS A 250 -14.78 6.02 12.20
N LYS A 251 -13.84 5.43 11.44
CA LYS A 251 -13.45 4.01 11.52
C LYS A 251 -11.97 3.87 11.91
N ARG A 252 -11.52 4.70 12.86
CA ARG A 252 -10.12 4.78 13.33
C ARG A 252 -9.52 3.43 13.66
N GLU A 253 -10.28 2.52 14.25
CA GLU A 253 -9.86 1.17 14.64
C GLU A 253 -9.43 0.28 13.45
N LEU A 254 -9.88 0.61 12.24
CA LEU A 254 -9.48 -0.05 11.00
C LEU A 254 -8.33 0.65 10.28
N VAL A 255 -7.93 1.83 10.75
CA VAL A 255 -6.77 2.58 10.27
C VAL A 255 -5.60 2.31 11.20
N SER A 256 -4.38 2.30 10.68
CA SER A 256 -3.21 2.36 11.53
C SER A 256 -2.03 3.06 10.93
N SER A 257 -1.32 3.80 11.76
CA SER A 257 0.03 4.28 11.49
C SER A 257 1.09 3.21 11.82
N SER A 258 2.21 3.30 11.10
CA SER A 258 3.40 2.47 11.22
C SER A 258 4.24 2.80 12.48
N LYS A 259 4.19 4.05 13.00
CA LYS A 259 5.04 4.50 14.13
C LYS A 259 4.51 4.18 15.54
N GLU A 260 3.32 3.60 15.66
CA GLU A 260 2.70 3.36 16.96
C GLU A 260 3.34 2.14 17.64
N VAL A 261 4.46 2.36 18.33
CA VAL A 261 5.10 1.40 19.24
C VAL A 261 4.82 1.84 20.67
N GLN A 262 3.70 1.40 21.22
CA GLN A 262 3.71 0.86 22.57
C GLN A 262 3.52 -0.64 22.46
N PRO A 263 4.19 -1.47 23.30
CA PRO A 263 3.85 -2.88 23.37
C PRO A 263 2.35 -2.99 23.67
N PRO A 264 1.58 -3.77 22.90
CA PRO A 264 0.18 -3.97 23.25
C PRO A 264 0.14 -4.55 24.66
N SER A 265 -0.61 -3.91 25.56
CA SER A 265 -1.13 -4.62 26.72
C SER A 265 -1.85 -5.88 26.21
N PRO A 266 -1.71 -7.02 26.90
CA PRO A 266 -2.34 -8.26 26.44
C PRO A 266 -3.85 -8.00 26.29
N PRO A 267 -4.44 -8.19 25.10
CA PRO A 267 -5.85 -7.92 24.92
C PRO A 267 -6.65 -8.93 25.72
N SER A 268 -7.39 -8.43 26.71
CA SER A 268 -8.43 -9.16 27.41
C SER A 268 -9.70 -9.28 26.56
N TYR A 269 -9.62 -9.59 25.25
CA TYR A 269 -10.82 -9.87 24.44
C TYR A 269 -10.53 -10.83 23.27
N VAL A 270 -11.22 -11.98 23.34
CA VAL A 270 -11.55 -13.01 22.35
C VAL A 270 -11.09 -12.78 20.89
N MET A 271 -10.20 -13.68 20.40
CA MET A 271 -9.87 -13.87 18.98
C MET A 271 -11.06 -14.44 18.18
N SER A 272 -12.08 -13.64 17.86
CA SER A 272 -13.17 -14.07 16.96
C SER A 272 -13.16 -13.41 15.58
N SER A 273 -12.28 -12.46 15.31
CA SER A 273 -12.29 -11.67 14.07
C SER A 273 -10.95 -11.74 13.32
N ILE A 274 -10.98 -12.18 12.06
CA ILE A 274 -9.82 -12.21 11.13
C ILE A 274 -9.28 -10.79 10.84
N LYS A 275 -10.15 -9.78 10.93
CA LYS A 275 -9.86 -8.39 10.54
C LYS A 275 -8.74 -7.75 11.41
N PRO A 276 -8.79 -7.79 12.76
CA PRO A 276 -7.65 -7.41 13.60
C PRO A 276 -6.38 -8.21 13.29
N PHE A 277 -6.50 -9.50 12.98
CA PHE A 277 -5.34 -10.38 12.78
C PHE A 277 -4.54 -10.05 11.52
N ALA A 278 -5.21 -9.78 10.39
CA ALA A 278 -4.52 -9.40 9.15
C ALA A 278 -3.79 -8.06 9.29
N ILE A 279 -4.42 -7.08 9.94
CA ILE A 279 -3.82 -5.78 10.28
C ILE A 279 -2.62 -5.97 11.21
N LEU A 280 -2.80 -6.68 12.33
CA LEU A 280 -1.75 -6.97 13.30
C LEU A 280 -0.59 -7.72 12.64
N LYS A 281 -0.88 -8.64 11.71
CA LYS A 281 0.15 -9.40 11.00
C LYS A 281 0.94 -8.51 10.05
N VAL A 282 0.28 -7.70 9.21
CA VAL A 282 0.95 -6.74 8.31
C VAL A 282 1.73 -5.68 9.10
N LYS A 283 1.17 -5.14 10.20
CA LYS A 283 1.87 -4.26 11.13
C LYS A 283 3.08 -4.93 11.75
N SER A 284 2.89 -6.13 12.32
CA SER A 284 3.97 -6.89 12.94
C SER A 284 5.05 -7.18 11.91
N ASP A 285 4.73 -7.61 10.69
CA ASP A 285 5.78 -7.91 9.72
C ASP A 285 6.43 -6.64 9.16
N LEU A 286 5.71 -5.51 9.06
CA LEU A 286 6.28 -4.18 8.83
C LEU A 286 7.22 -3.71 9.95
N PHE A 287 7.04 -4.10 11.22
CA PHE A 287 7.78 -3.52 12.37
C PHE A 287 8.60 -4.47 13.24
N TYR A 288 8.33 -5.77 13.25
CA TYR A 288 8.93 -6.81 14.11
C TYR A 288 10.41 -7.11 13.79
N PHE A 289 11.07 -6.21 13.05
CA PHE A 289 12.51 -6.21 12.80
C PHE A 289 13.24 -5.01 13.43
N LEU A 290 12.56 -4.15 14.19
CA LEU A 290 13.22 -3.13 15.03
C LEU A 290 13.53 -3.61 16.45
N GLU A 291 12.96 -4.72 16.94
CA GLU A 291 13.30 -5.29 18.25
C GLU A 291 14.47 -6.29 18.22
N LYS A 292 14.81 -6.90 17.06
CA LYS A 292 15.86 -7.93 16.99
C LYS A 292 17.25 -7.45 16.55
N PHE A 293 17.44 -6.15 16.32
CA PHE A 293 18.76 -5.56 16.08
C PHE A 293 18.95 -4.30 16.94
N PRO A 294 19.50 -4.42 18.16
CA PRO A 294 19.96 -3.27 18.90
C PRO A 294 21.21 -2.74 18.21
N ILE A 295 21.08 -1.68 17.40
CA ILE A 295 22.25 -0.84 17.14
C ILE A 295 22.50 -0.10 18.45
N LYS A 296 23.52 -0.55 19.18
CA LYS A 296 24.16 0.17 20.27
C LYS A 296 24.42 1.59 19.79
N SER A 297 23.59 2.55 20.22
CA SER A 297 23.95 3.94 20.10
C SER A 297 25.03 4.21 21.15
N CYS A 298 26.18 4.57 20.60
CA CYS A 298 27.36 5.02 21.30
C CYS A 298 27.01 6.16 22.26
N ARG A 299 27.04 5.89 23.57
CA ARG A 299 27.27 6.90 24.61
C ARG A 299 28.56 6.53 25.34
N LYS A 300 29.67 7.01 24.80
CA LYS A 300 30.88 7.29 25.58
C LYS A 300 31.40 8.64 25.13
N CYS A 301 30.99 9.68 25.85
CA CYS A 301 31.85 10.81 26.17
C CYS A 301 31.65 11.14 27.66
N LEU A 302 32.77 10.97 28.39
CA LEU A 302 33.18 11.63 29.62
C LEU A 302 32.49 11.23 30.94
N THR A 303 33.24 10.52 31.79
CA THR A 303 33.89 11.15 32.97
C THR A 303 34.87 10.22 33.70
N VAL A 304 36.06 10.78 34.00
CA VAL A 304 36.99 10.54 35.13
C VAL A 304 37.68 9.17 35.29
N SER A 305 38.94 9.10 34.87
CA SER A 305 40.15 8.99 35.72
C SER A 305 41.38 9.28 34.85
#